data_AF-A0A077MB48-F1
#
_entry.id   AF-A0A077MB48-F1
#
_cell.length_a   1.000
_cell.length_b   1.000
_cell.length_c   1.000
_cell.angle_alpha   90.00
_cell.angle_beta   90.00
_cell.angle_gamma   90.00
#
_symmetry.space_group_name_H-M   'P 1'
#
loop_
_entity.id
_entity.type
_entity.pdbx_description
1 polymer ?
#
loop_
_entity_poly.entity_id
_entity_poly.type
_entity_poly.pdbx_seq_one_letter_code
_entity_poly.pdbx_strand_id
1 'polypeptide(L)'
;MVLVSSAVGEFPLQLDAPNLDDAWRDGTITTLTRLKEAGSAPIVLGSPPTIRDPRLCLNRITQARGCTTEIDRVYERKVKAEHAAAQAVGVAMIDVRTWMCAGSTCPLTVGHYLTLTDTTHVTAAFAAALGPVLRQELEKEGQP
;
A
#
# COMPACT_ATOMS: atom_id res chain seq x y z
N MET A 1 9.93 -16.84 2.36
CA MET A 1 9.27 -15.54 2.55
C MET A 1 8.10 -15.43 1.59
N VAL A 2 6.99 -14.81 2.01
CA VAL A 2 5.87 -14.46 1.13
C VAL A 2 5.48 -13.01 1.40
N LEU A 3 5.42 -12.18 0.36
CA LEU A 3 4.85 -10.83 0.47
C LEU A 3 3.35 -10.92 0.24
N VAL A 4 2.59 -10.45 1.22
CA VAL A 4 1.13 -10.33 1.13
C VAL A 4 0.81 -8.86 0.91
N SER A 5 0.17 -8.54 -0.20
CA SER A 5 -0.29 -7.19 -0.51
C SER A 5 -1.72 -7.26 -1.01
N SER A 6 -2.40 -6.12 -0.99
CA SER A 6 -3.82 -5.99 -1.29
C SER A 6 -4.09 -4.65 -1.97
N ALA A 7 -5.27 -4.46 -2.55
CA ALA A 7 -5.64 -3.19 -3.18
C ALA A 7 -6.59 -2.37 -2.30
N VAL A 8 -6.45 -1.04 -2.32
CA VAL A 8 -7.38 -0.14 -1.63
C VAL A 8 -8.81 -0.29 -2.15
N GLY A 9 -8.95 -0.53 -3.46
CA GLY A 9 -10.25 -0.69 -4.12
C GLY A 9 -11.07 -1.89 -3.64
N GLU A 10 -10.44 -2.92 -3.07
CA GLU A 10 -11.12 -4.13 -2.57
C GLU A 10 -11.69 -3.96 -1.16
N PHE A 11 -11.15 -3.02 -0.38
CA PHE A 11 -11.57 -2.74 0.98
C PHE A 11 -13.05 -2.31 1.10
N PRO A 12 -13.58 -1.37 0.27
CA PRO A 12 -14.99 -1.02 0.33
C PRO A 12 -15.91 -2.08 -0.30
N LEU A 13 -15.37 -3.11 -0.96
CA LEU A 13 -16.16 -4.16 -1.63
C LEU A 13 -16.58 -5.30 -0.69
N GLN A 14 -16.34 -5.17 0.63
CA GLN A 14 -16.83 -6.11 1.63
C GLN A 14 -18.32 -5.87 1.92
N LEU A 15 -19.16 -5.95 0.89
CA LEU A 15 -20.55 -5.49 0.90
C LEU A 15 -21.45 -6.24 1.89
N ASP A 16 -21.12 -7.49 2.19
CA ASP A 16 -21.87 -8.34 3.13
C ASP A 16 -21.38 -8.19 4.59
N ALA A 17 -20.30 -7.43 4.81
CA ALA A 17 -19.72 -7.26 6.14
C ALA A 17 -20.50 -6.20 6.96
N PRO A 18 -20.90 -6.52 8.20
CA PRO A 18 -21.50 -5.52 9.09
C PRO A 18 -20.51 -4.41 9.48
N ASN A 19 -19.21 -4.72 9.47
CA ASN A 19 -18.12 -3.77 9.64
C ASN A 19 -16.97 -4.10 8.69
N LEU A 20 -16.67 -3.18 7.77
CA LEU A 20 -15.58 -3.31 6.79
C LEU A 20 -14.20 -3.46 7.45
N ASP A 21 -13.94 -2.74 8.55
CA ASP A 21 -12.62 -2.72 9.21
C ASP A 21 -12.34 -4.10 9.84
N ASP A 22 -13.35 -4.67 10.51
CA ASP A 22 -13.25 -5.98 11.13
C ASP A 22 -13.17 -7.09 10.09
N ALA A 23 -13.99 -7.06 9.04
CA ALA A 23 -13.95 -8.07 7.99
C ALA A 23 -12.58 -8.10 7.29
N TRP A 24 -12.02 -6.94 6.97
CA TRP A 24 -10.69 -6.86 6.37
C TRP A 24 -9.59 -7.36 7.33
N ARG A 25 -9.65 -6.94 8.60
CA ARG A 25 -8.72 -7.38 9.66
C ARG A 25 -8.78 -8.90 9.84
N ASP A 26 -9.97 -9.47 9.97
CA ASP A 26 -10.17 -10.91 10.22
C ASP A 26 -9.78 -11.76 9.00
N GLY A 27 -10.08 -11.30 7.79
CA GLY A 27 -9.62 -11.95 6.55
C GLY A 27 -8.09 -11.92 6.41
N THR A 28 -7.48 -10.79 6.79
CA THR A 28 -6.02 -10.66 6.82
C THR A 28 -5.39 -11.59 7.87
N ILE A 29 -5.93 -11.65 9.09
CA ILE A 29 -5.50 -12.59 10.14
C ILE A 29 -5.59 -14.03 9.62
N THR A 30 -6.72 -14.40 9.03
CA THR A 30 -6.93 -15.75 8.48
C THR A 30 -5.88 -16.09 7.44
N THR A 31 -5.57 -15.16 6.53
CA THR A 31 -4.58 -15.34 5.47
C THR A 31 -3.17 -15.49 6.04
N LEU A 32 -2.76 -14.59 6.94
CA LEU A 32 -1.43 -14.60 7.55
C LEU A 32 -1.20 -15.85 8.40
N THR A 33 -2.19 -16.27 9.19
CA THR A 33 -2.12 -17.49 10.00
C THR A 33 -1.93 -18.72 9.12
N ARG A 34 -2.73 -18.87 8.05
CA ARG A 34 -2.59 -19.99 7.11
C ARG A 34 -1.22 -20.03 6.45
N LEU A 35 -0.65 -18.89 6.09
CA LEU A 35 0.70 -18.82 5.53
C LEU A 35 1.77 -19.26 6.54
N LYS A 36 1.65 -18.87 7.81
CA LYS A 36 2.57 -19.33 8.88
C LYS A 36 2.43 -20.82 9.14
N GLU A 37 1.21 -21.35 9.21
CA GLU A 37 0.95 -22.78 9.39
C GLU A 37 1.50 -23.61 8.22
N ALA A 38 1.52 -23.05 7.01
CA ALA A 38 2.16 -23.64 5.84
C ALA A 38 3.71 -23.51 5.83
N GLY A 39 4.31 -22.99 6.91
CA GLY A 39 5.77 -22.86 7.05
C GLY A 39 6.37 -21.62 6.38
N SER A 40 5.54 -20.67 5.93
CA SER A 40 6.04 -19.41 5.38
C SER A 40 6.33 -18.37 6.47
N ALA A 41 7.22 -17.44 6.16
CA ALA A 41 7.38 -16.17 6.87
C ALA A 41 6.70 -15.08 6.04
N PRO A 42 5.40 -14.79 6.25
CA PRO A 42 4.72 -13.73 5.54
C PRO A 42 5.18 -12.36 6.04
N ILE A 43 5.17 -11.36 5.16
CA ILE A 43 5.29 -9.92 5.47
C ILE A 43 4.17 -9.21 4.73
N VAL A 44 3.48 -8.29 5.40
CA VAL A 44 2.48 -7.44 4.76
C VAL A 44 3.19 -6.27 4.07
N LEU A 45 3.03 -6.15 2.76
CA LEU A 45 3.47 -4.98 1.99
C LEU A 45 2.26 -4.09 1.76
N GLY A 46 2.29 -2.88 2.34
CA GLY A 46 1.22 -1.89 2.19
C GLY A 46 0.91 -1.58 0.73
N SER A 47 -0.32 -1.16 0.47
CA SER A 47 -0.77 -0.73 -0.85
C SER A 47 -0.39 0.73 -1.13
N PRO A 48 -0.15 1.13 -2.39
CA PRO A 48 -0.09 2.54 -2.75
C PRO A 48 -1.34 3.31 -2.31
N PRO A 49 -1.22 4.56 -1.84
CA PRO A 49 -2.37 5.44 -1.65
C PRO A 49 -3.07 5.73 -2.97
N THR A 50 -4.40 5.86 -2.93
CA THR A 50 -5.16 6.31 -4.08
C THR A 50 -4.83 7.78 -4.36
N ILE A 51 -4.43 8.10 -5.58
CA ILE A 51 -4.24 9.50 -6.01
C ILE A 51 -5.26 9.90 -7.07
N ARG A 52 -5.39 11.21 -7.29
CA ARG A 52 -6.11 11.76 -8.44
C ARG A 52 -5.55 11.18 -9.73
N ASP A 53 -6.44 10.71 -10.59
CA ASP A 53 -6.08 10.16 -11.90
C ASP A 53 -5.08 11.09 -12.63
N PRO A 54 -3.85 10.60 -12.91
CA PRO A 54 -2.82 11.39 -13.57
C PRO A 54 -3.32 12.01 -14.88
N ARG A 55 -4.21 11.33 -15.61
CA ARG A 55 -4.77 11.80 -16.89
C ARG A 55 -5.65 13.05 -16.75
N LEU A 56 -6.21 13.29 -15.56
CA LEU A 56 -7.09 14.42 -15.27
C LEU A 56 -6.36 15.63 -14.70
N CYS A 57 -5.11 15.47 -14.26
CA CYS A 57 -4.36 16.55 -13.63
C CYS A 57 -3.06 16.86 -14.37
N LEU A 58 -2.42 15.91 -15.04
CA LEU A 58 -1.15 16.12 -15.71
C LEU A 58 -1.39 16.76 -17.09
N ASN A 59 -1.26 18.07 -17.16
CA ASN A 59 -1.36 18.83 -18.40
C ASN A 59 -0.27 19.91 -18.48
N ARG A 60 -0.21 20.65 -19.59
CA ARG A 60 0.82 21.69 -19.82
C ARG A 60 0.83 22.80 -18.77
N ILE A 61 -0.31 23.05 -18.11
CA ILE A 61 -0.49 24.16 -17.16
C ILE A 61 -0.08 23.72 -15.76
N THR A 62 -0.70 22.67 -15.24
CA THR A 62 -0.48 22.14 -13.87
C THR A 62 0.85 21.41 -13.73
N GLN A 63 1.30 20.75 -14.82
CA GLN A 63 2.46 19.86 -14.82
C GLN A 63 2.36 18.81 -13.70
N ALA A 64 3.44 18.07 -13.43
CA ALA A 64 3.44 17.06 -12.39
C ALA A 64 3.37 17.67 -10.96
N ARG A 65 3.97 18.84 -10.75
CA ARG A 65 4.03 19.50 -9.44
C ARG A 65 2.66 19.95 -8.92
N GLY A 66 1.73 20.28 -9.81
CA GLY A 66 0.35 20.62 -9.46
C GLY A 66 -0.56 19.41 -9.23
N CYS A 67 -0.05 18.19 -9.43
CA CYS A 67 -0.79 16.95 -9.19
C CYS A 67 -0.42 16.37 -7.83
N THR A 68 -1.15 16.79 -6.80
CA THR A 68 -1.06 16.21 -5.46
C THR A 68 -2.42 15.68 -5.02
N THR A 69 -2.44 14.73 -4.10
CA THR A 69 -3.66 14.21 -3.51
C THR A 69 -3.46 14.01 -2.01
N GLU A 70 -4.45 14.36 -1.22
CA GLU A 70 -4.46 14.01 0.20
C GLU A 70 -4.95 12.57 0.36
N ILE A 71 -4.28 11.81 1.23
CA ILE A 71 -4.76 10.48 1.59
C ILE A 71 -6.18 10.56 2.16
N ASP A 72 -7.03 9.64 1.72
CA ASP A 72 -8.42 9.61 2.15
C ASP A 72 -8.62 8.70 3.38
N ARG A 73 -9.82 8.81 3.97
CA ARG A 73 -10.21 8.00 5.13
C ARG A 73 -10.32 6.51 4.82
N VAL A 74 -10.57 6.13 3.57
CA VAL A 74 -10.73 4.73 3.16
C VAL A 74 -9.37 4.04 3.22
N TYR A 75 -8.34 4.68 2.67
CA TYR A 75 -6.95 4.26 2.75
C TYR A 75 -6.49 4.10 4.20
N GLU A 76 -6.68 5.13 5.03
CA GLU A 76 -6.29 5.12 6.45
C GLU A 76 -6.96 3.97 7.23
N ARG A 77 -8.25 3.73 7.00
CA ARG A 77 -8.97 2.61 7.64
C ARG A 77 -8.41 1.25 7.22
N LYS A 78 -8.15 1.04 5.93
CA LYS A 78 -7.56 -0.20 5.41
C LYS A 78 -6.19 -0.46 6.03
N VAL A 79 -5.29 0.52 5.97
CA VAL A 79 -3.93 0.38 6.52
C VAL A 79 -3.98 0.07 8.02
N LYS A 80 -4.87 0.74 8.77
CA LYS A 80 -5.08 0.46 10.19
C LYS A 80 -5.56 -0.98 10.44
N ALA A 81 -6.49 -1.49 9.64
CA ALA A 81 -6.98 -2.86 9.74
C ALA A 81 -5.88 -3.89 9.45
N GLU A 82 -5.06 -3.66 8.42
CA GLU A 82 -3.91 -4.51 8.07
C GLU A 82 -2.83 -4.50 9.15
N HIS A 83 -2.52 -3.33 9.70
CA HIS A 83 -1.56 -3.20 10.79
C HIS A 83 -2.04 -3.94 12.05
N ALA A 84 -3.32 -3.79 12.41
CA ALA A 84 -3.90 -4.53 13.53
C ALA A 84 -3.86 -6.06 13.31
N ALA A 85 -4.11 -6.52 12.09
CA ALA A 85 -4.02 -7.94 11.73
C ALA A 85 -2.57 -8.46 11.81
N ALA A 86 -1.62 -7.73 11.24
CA ALA A 86 -0.20 -8.07 11.28
C ALA A 86 0.32 -8.16 12.73
N GLN A 87 -0.05 -7.19 13.58
CA GLN A 87 0.27 -7.21 15.00
C GLN A 87 -0.34 -8.43 15.73
N ALA A 88 -1.60 -8.77 15.45
CA ALA A 88 -2.27 -9.90 16.09
C ALA A 88 -1.61 -11.26 15.76
N VAL A 89 -1.03 -11.40 14.56
CA VAL A 89 -0.36 -12.64 14.11
C VAL A 89 1.15 -12.62 14.39
N GLY A 90 1.70 -11.47 14.79
CA GLY A 90 3.14 -11.27 14.98
C GLY A 90 3.91 -11.34 13.66
N VAL A 91 3.42 -10.60 12.67
CA VAL A 91 3.99 -10.48 11.31
C VAL A 91 4.37 -9.02 11.05
N ALA A 92 5.48 -8.80 10.35
CA ALA A 92 5.92 -7.47 9.97
C ALA A 92 5.03 -6.85 8.89
N MET A 93 4.91 -5.52 8.92
CA MET A 93 4.24 -4.73 7.89
C MET A 93 5.16 -3.62 7.41
N ILE A 94 5.35 -3.54 6.10
CA ILE A 94 6.11 -2.47 5.43
C ILE A 94 5.11 -1.40 4.96
N ASP A 95 5.16 -0.22 5.57
CA ASP A 95 4.34 0.94 5.16
C ASP A 95 4.99 1.68 3.98
N VAL A 96 4.44 1.46 2.79
CA VAL A 96 4.90 2.08 1.54
C VAL A 96 4.44 3.53 1.37
N ARG A 97 3.56 4.05 2.24
CA ARG A 97 3.04 5.44 2.14
C ARG A 97 4.18 6.45 2.11
N THR A 98 5.16 6.27 2.98
CA THR A 98 6.31 7.18 3.12
C THR A 98 7.20 7.24 1.88
N TRP A 99 7.08 6.26 0.98
CA TRP A 99 7.81 6.24 -0.29
C TRP A 99 7.15 7.12 -1.35
N MET A 100 5.87 7.47 -1.14
CA MET A 100 5.03 8.15 -2.11
C MET A 100 4.47 9.48 -1.61
N CYS A 101 4.43 9.71 -0.28
CA CYS A 101 3.77 10.85 0.33
C CYS A 101 4.66 11.55 1.35
N ALA A 102 4.53 12.87 1.42
CA ALA A 102 5.08 13.70 2.48
C ALA A 102 3.96 14.05 3.47
N GLY A 103 3.92 13.36 4.61
CA GLY A 103 2.79 13.45 5.53
C GLY A 103 1.53 12.85 4.89
N SER A 104 0.44 13.61 4.83
CA SER A 104 -0.82 13.21 4.18
C SER A 104 -0.87 13.55 2.69
N THR A 105 0.08 14.34 2.19
CA THR A 105 0.10 14.81 0.80
C THR A 105 0.95 13.88 -0.08
N CYS A 106 0.31 13.28 -1.09
CA CYS A 106 0.93 12.37 -2.04
C CYS A 106 1.11 13.06 -3.42
N PRO A 107 2.33 13.48 -3.79
CA PRO A 107 2.61 13.98 -5.13
C PRO A 107 2.55 12.86 -6.18
N LEU A 108 2.16 13.24 -7.40
CA LEU A 108 2.20 12.37 -8.57
C LEU A 108 3.63 11.96 -8.98
N THR A 109 4.65 12.67 -8.49
CA THR A 109 6.05 12.35 -8.77
C THR A 109 6.89 12.29 -7.52
N VAL A 110 7.79 11.30 -7.47
CA VAL A 110 8.86 11.20 -6.47
C VAL A 110 10.20 11.27 -7.21
N GLY A 111 10.98 12.32 -6.94
CA GLY A 111 12.14 12.65 -7.77
C GLY A 111 11.72 12.91 -9.22
N HIS A 112 12.25 12.13 -10.15
CA HIS A 112 11.93 12.21 -11.59
C HIS A 112 10.95 11.10 -12.04
N TYR A 113 10.48 10.26 -11.12
CA TYR A 113 9.57 9.16 -11.43
C TYR A 113 8.11 9.60 -11.33
N LEU A 114 7.32 9.25 -12.34
CA LEU A 114 5.87 9.23 -12.23
C LEU A 114 5.46 8.05 -11.34
N THR A 115 4.74 8.29 -10.25
CA THR A 115 4.49 7.26 -9.24
C THR A 115 3.43 6.27 -9.71
N LEU A 116 2.30 6.75 -10.23
CA LEU A 116 1.15 5.94 -10.62
C LEU A 116 0.76 6.10 -12.10
N THR A 117 0.30 5.01 -12.70
CA THR A 117 -0.23 4.93 -14.07
C THR A 117 -1.69 5.40 -14.12
N ASP A 118 -2.45 5.03 -13.10
CA ASP A 118 -3.85 5.41 -12.88
C ASP A 118 -4.03 5.84 -11.42
N THR A 119 -5.23 5.71 -10.87
CA THR A 119 -5.51 6.09 -9.48
C THR A 119 -4.83 5.21 -8.43
N THR A 120 -4.35 4.01 -8.77
CA THR A 120 -3.90 2.99 -7.79
C THR A 120 -2.65 2.20 -8.17
N HIS A 121 -2.31 2.08 -9.45
CA HIS A 121 -1.22 1.19 -9.91
C HIS A 121 0.10 1.92 -10.14
N VAL A 122 1.17 1.44 -9.50
CA VAL A 122 2.52 2.00 -9.68
C VAL A 122 3.03 1.84 -11.10
N THR A 123 3.76 2.83 -11.60
CA THR A 123 4.42 2.71 -12.90
C THR A 123 5.55 1.69 -12.83
N ALA A 124 5.86 1.04 -13.96
CA ALA A 124 6.98 0.10 -14.03
C ALA A 124 8.33 0.75 -13.67
N ALA A 125 8.53 2.00 -14.09
CA ALA A 125 9.75 2.75 -13.79
C ALA A 125 9.88 3.01 -12.28
N PHE A 126 8.79 3.41 -11.62
CA PHE A 126 8.81 3.65 -10.18
C PHE A 126 8.95 2.35 -9.38
N ALA A 127 8.27 1.27 -9.79
CA ALA A 127 8.43 -0.05 -9.17
C ALA A 127 9.87 -0.57 -9.26
N ALA A 128 10.54 -0.40 -10.40
CA ALA A 128 11.96 -0.74 -10.54
C ALA A 128 12.86 0.10 -9.61
N ALA A 129 12.56 1.39 -9.47
CA ALA A 129 13.27 2.29 -8.57
C ALA A 129 13.05 1.95 -7.08
N LEU A 130 11.89 1.38 -6.72
CA LEU A 130 11.59 0.90 -5.37
C LEU A 130 12.27 -0.42 -5.03
N GLY A 131 12.76 -1.19 -6.01
CA GLY A 131 13.40 -2.49 -5.76
C GLY A 131 14.51 -2.46 -4.70
N PRO A 132 15.49 -1.54 -4.75
CA PRO A 132 16.48 -1.37 -3.70
C PRO A 132 15.90 -0.94 -2.34
N VAL A 133 14.87 -0.08 -2.34
CA VAL A 133 14.20 0.39 -1.10
C VAL A 133 13.48 -0.77 -0.42
N LEU A 134 12.74 -1.56 -1.18
CA LEU A 134 12.05 -2.75 -0.68
C LEU A 134 13.06 -3.76 -0.10
N ARG A 135 14.17 -4.02 -0.81
CA ARG A 135 15.23 -4.90 -0.30
C ARG A 135 15.75 -4.44 1.05
N GLN A 136 16.02 -3.14 1.21
CA GLN A 136 16.49 -2.58 2.47
C GLN A 136 15.46 -2.77 3.61
N GLU A 137 14.17 -2.61 3.35
CA GLU A 137 13.15 -2.89 4.37
C GLU A 137 13.06 -4.39 4.70
N LEU A 138 13.20 -5.28 3.72
CA LEU A 138 13.20 -6.73 3.95
C LEU A 138 14.41 -7.16 4.78
N GLU A 139 15.59 -6.58 4.54
CA GLU A 139 16.80 -6.82 5.32
C GLU A 139 16.62 -6.42 6.81
N LYS A 140 15.91 -5.33 7.10
CA LYS A 140 15.58 -4.93 8.49
C LYS A 140 14.68 -5.95 9.19
N GLU A 141 13.82 -6.62 8.44
CA GLU A 141 12.95 -7.71 8.92
C GLU A 141 13.65 -9.08 8.91
N GLY A 142 14.97 -9.11 8.69
CA GLY A 142 15.78 -10.34 8.67
C GLY A 142 15.51 -11.25 7.47
N GLN A 143 14.91 -10.70 6.40
CA GLN A 143 14.72 -11.40 5.13
C GLN A 143 15.82 -11.01 4.12
N PRO A 144 16.21 -11.92 3.20
CA PRO A 144 17.19 -11.63 2.16
C PRO A 144 16.67 -10.72 1.05
#